data_AF-T1CCS7-F1
#
_entry.id   AF-T1CCS7-F1
#
_cell.length_a   1.000
_cell.length_b   1.000
_cell.length_c   1.000
_cell.angle_alpha   90.00
_cell.angle_beta   90.00
_cell.angle_gamma   90.00
#
_symmetry.space_group_name_H-M   'P 1'
#
loop_
_entity.id
_entity.type
_entity.pdbx_description
1 polymer ?
#
loop_
_entity_poly.entity_id
_entity_poly.type
_entity_poly.pdbx_seq_one_letter_code
_entity_poly.pdbx_strand_id
1 'polypeptide(L)'
;MTPIIKESVGSVLKLDYLMPTLSFKDRGSTVLVSHAKAINVHRAAADSSGNAGVSLAAYCAVAGIELDIFLPEGTTKRKIKQLDAFGAKVHVIQGDRSAASEAAIDHVESHKIFYASHIYNPLFFHGTKTYLYEL
;
A
#
# COMPACT_ATOMS: atom_id res chain seq x y z
N MET A 1 -13.55 0.83 11.32
CA MET A 1 -13.74 -0.41 12.09
C MET A 1 -14.50 -1.39 11.21
N THR A 2 -14.06 -2.65 11.13
CA THR A 2 -14.70 -3.68 10.31
C THR A 2 -15.49 -4.67 11.18
N PRO A 3 -16.55 -5.31 10.65
CA PRO A 3 -17.36 -6.25 11.42
C PRO A 3 -16.59 -7.46 11.93
N ILE A 4 -17.10 -8.02 13.02
CA ILE A 4 -16.71 -9.31 13.57
C ILE A 4 -17.91 -10.26 13.46
N ILE A 5 -17.73 -11.40 12.80
CA ILE A 5 -18.77 -12.45 12.68
C ILE A 5 -18.34 -13.68 13.46
N LYS A 6 -19.27 -14.24 14.24
CA LYS A 6 -19.09 -15.54 14.92
C LYS A 6 -19.58 -16.65 14.00
N GLU A 7 -18.75 -17.66 13.79
CA GLU A 7 -19.14 -18.86 13.04
C GLU A 7 -19.74 -19.91 13.98
N SER A 8 -20.55 -20.82 13.41
CA SER A 8 -21.18 -21.93 14.14
C SER A 8 -20.17 -22.86 14.82
N VAL A 9 -18.93 -22.92 14.31
CA VAL A 9 -17.83 -23.76 14.83
C VAL A 9 -16.99 -23.06 15.91
N GLY A 10 -17.42 -21.90 16.42
CA GLY A 10 -16.74 -21.17 17.51
C GLY A 10 -15.60 -20.24 17.07
N SER A 11 -15.30 -20.18 15.77
CA SER A 11 -14.35 -19.22 15.19
C SER A 11 -14.94 -17.82 15.09
N VAL A 12 -14.06 -16.82 15.04
CA VAL A 12 -14.41 -15.42 14.87
C VAL A 12 -13.70 -14.87 13.63
N LEU A 13 -14.47 -14.25 12.73
CA LEU A 13 -13.98 -13.68 11.49
C LEU A 13 -13.95 -12.15 11.58
N LYS A 14 -12.76 -11.57 11.44
CA LYS A 14 -12.57 -10.12 11.29
C LYS A 14 -12.61 -9.75 9.81
N LEU A 15 -13.67 -9.06 9.37
CA LEU A 15 -13.97 -8.88 7.95
C LEU A 15 -13.22 -7.70 7.29
N ASP A 16 -11.89 -7.76 7.28
CA ASP A 16 -11.05 -6.69 6.71
C ASP A 16 -11.08 -6.60 5.17
N TYR A 17 -11.76 -7.51 4.49
CA TYR A 17 -12.08 -7.33 3.06
C TYR A 17 -13.16 -6.26 2.81
N LEU A 18 -13.83 -5.76 3.86
CA LEU A 18 -14.77 -4.63 3.77
C LEU A 18 -14.08 -3.27 3.92
N MET A 19 -12.76 -3.24 4.07
CA MET A 19 -11.99 -1.99 4.05
C MET A 19 -12.04 -1.34 2.64
N PRO A 20 -11.80 -0.02 2.51
CA PRO A 20 -11.94 0.72 1.24
C PRO A 20 -11.30 0.10 -0.01
N THR A 21 -10.11 -0.49 0.11
CA THR A 21 -9.40 -1.18 -1.00
C THR A 21 -9.51 -2.70 -0.93
N LEU A 22 -10.48 -3.19 -0.16
CA LEU A 22 -10.85 -4.59 -0.02
C LEU A 22 -9.79 -5.44 0.68
N SER A 23 -8.96 -4.84 1.53
CA SER A 23 -8.02 -5.60 2.37
C SER A 23 -7.57 -4.85 3.62
N PHE A 24 -7.01 -5.59 4.57
CA PHE A 24 -6.41 -5.03 5.78
C PHE A 24 -5.23 -4.06 5.52
N LYS A 25 -4.67 -4.03 4.31
CA LYS A 25 -3.54 -3.14 3.97
C LYS A 25 -3.90 -1.66 4.16
N ASP A 26 -5.18 -1.33 4.06
CA ASP A 26 -5.72 0.00 4.33
C ASP A 26 -5.35 0.52 5.72
N ARG A 27 -5.30 -0.38 6.72
CA ARG A 27 -4.91 -0.03 8.09
C ARG A 27 -3.48 0.50 8.14
N GLY A 28 -2.56 -0.12 7.41
CA GLY A 28 -1.17 0.32 7.34
C GLY A 28 -0.99 1.57 6.49
N SER A 29 -1.63 1.60 5.31
CA SER A 29 -1.54 2.74 4.40
C SER A 29 -2.09 4.03 5.01
N THR A 30 -3.21 3.98 5.75
CA THR A 30 -3.76 5.20 6.34
C THR A 30 -2.79 5.86 7.31
N VAL A 31 -2.12 5.10 8.18
CA VAL A 31 -1.15 5.65 9.15
C VAL A 31 0.10 6.17 8.44
N LEU A 32 0.66 5.37 7.54
CA LEU A 32 1.88 5.74 6.81
C LEU A 32 1.68 6.98 5.94
N VAL A 33 0.59 7.03 5.17
CA VAL A 33 0.30 8.15 4.26
C VAL A 33 -0.11 9.41 5.04
N SER A 34 -0.84 9.28 6.15
CA SER A 34 -1.16 10.42 7.01
C SER A 34 0.11 11.04 7.61
N HIS A 35 1.06 10.21 8.04
CA HIS A 35 2.36 10.70 8.49
C HIS A 35 3.13 11.39 7.36
N ALA A 36 3.22 10.77 6.18
CA ALA A 36 3.86 11.38 5.01
C ALA A 36 3.26 12.76 4.69
N LYS A 37 1.93 12.88 4.73
CA LYS A 37 1.24 14.17 4.55
C LYS A 37 1.62 15.18 5.63
N ALA A 38 1.67 14.77 6.90
CA ALA A 38 2.01 15.64 8.02
C ALA A 38 3.45 16.19 7.95
N ILE A 39 4.38 15.45 7.34
CA ILE A 39 5.76 15.91 7.11
C ILE A 39 5.97 16.55 5.73
N ASN A 40 4.88 16.95 5.05
CA ASN A 40 4.88 17.62 3.75
C ASN A 40 5.51 16.80 2.60
N VAL A 41 5.36 15.48 2.60
CA VAL A 41 5.69 14.68 1.42
C VAL A 41 4.69 15.00 0.31
N HIS A 42 5.22 15.31 -0.88
CA HIS A 42 4.43 15.54 -2.09
C HIS A 42 4.52 14.39 -3.09
N ARG A 43 5.59 13.58 -3.01
CA ARG A 43 5.84 12.43 -3.88
C ARG A 43 6.45 11.28 -3.07
N ALA A 44 5.95 10.09 -3.28
CA ALA A 44 6.41 8.86 -2.65
C ALA A 44 6.64 7.76 -3.67
N ALA A 45 7.41 6.74 -3.31
CA ALA A 45 7.59 5.52 -4.09
C ALA A 45 7.21 4.27 -3.30
N ALA A 46 6.77 3.21 -3.99
CA ALA A 46 6.49 1.90 -3.41
C ALA A 46 6.79 0.76 -4.41
N ASP A 47 7.02 -0.44 -3.90
CA ASP A 47 7.50 -1.62 -4.64
C ASP A 47 6.52 -2.81 -4.52
N SER A 48 5.22 -2.57 -4.72
CA SER A 48 4.20 -3.61 -4.52
C SER A 48 3.19 -3.67 -5.67
N SER A 49 3.15 -4.81 -6.36
CA SER A 49 2.07 -5.16 -7.29
C SER A 49 0.83 -5.77 -6.60
N GLY A 50 0.80 -5.80 -5.27
CA GLY A 50 -0.26 -6.43 -4.46
C GLY A 50 -1.26 -5.44 -3.89
N ASN A 51 -2.06 -5.92 -2.93
CA ASN A 51 -3.05 -5.10 -2.24
C ASN A 51 -2.42 -3.91 -1.49
N ALA A 52 -1.15 -4.04 -1.07
CA ALA A 52 -0.45 -2.93 -0.41
C ALA A 52 -0.19 -1.78 -1.38
N GLY A 53 0.19 -2.08 -2.62
CA GLY A 53 0.36 -1.07 -3.67
C GLY A 53 -0.94 -0.35 -4.01
N VAL A 54 -2.02 -1.12 -4.18
CA VAL A 54 -3.37 -0.58 -4.44
C VAL A 54 -3.84 0.32 -3.28
N SER A 55 -3.66 -0.15 -2.05
CA SER A 55 -3.95 0.62 -0.84
C SER A 55 -3.15 1.92 -0.78
N LEU A 56 -1.83 1.87 -0.98
CA LEU A 56 -0.99 3.07 -1.02
C LEU A 56 -1.43 4.04 -2.12
N ALA A 57 -1.73 3.55 -3.33
CA ALA A 57 -2.20 4.38 -4.42
C ALA A 57 -3.50 5.13 -4.06
N ALA A 58 -4.48 4.42 -3.51
CA ALA A 58 -5.76 5.02 -3.11
C ALA A 58 -5.58 6.08 -2.01
N TYR A 59 -4.79 5.79 -0.97
CA TYR A 59 -4.59 6.72 0.14
C TYR A 59 -3.72 7.92 -0.26
N CYS A 60 -2.68 7.72 -1.08
CA CYS A 60 -1.88 8.80 -1.64
C CYS A 60 -2.72 9.73 -2.51
N ALA A 61 -3.62 9.18 -3.34
CA ALA A 61 -4.55 9.98 -4.14
C ALA A 61 -5.43 10.89 -3.27
N VAL A 62 -6.02 10.35 -2.20
CA VAL A 62 -6.81 11.12 -1.23
C VAL A 62 -5.97 12.18 -0.51
N ALA A 63 -4.72 11.87 -0.18
CA ALA A 63 -3.81 12.79 0.49
C ALA A 63 -3.20 13.86 -0.43
N GLY A 64 -3.39 13.75 -1.75
CA GLY A 64 -2.74 14.60 -2.75
C GLY A 64 -1.21 14.40 -2.77
N ILE A 65 -0.77 13.15 -2.67
CA ILE A 65 0.62 12.71 -2.76
C ILE A 65 0.77 11.92 -4.06
N GLU A 66 1.73 12.30 -4.90
CA GLU A 66 2.04 11.53 -6.11
C GLU A 66 2.72 10.21 -5.71
N LEU A 67 2.30 9.09 -6.33
CA LEU A 67 2.88 7.78 -6.05
C LEU A 67 3.53 7.19 -7.30
N ASP A 68 4.85 7.01 -7.26
CA ASP A 68 5.58 6.17 -8.21
C ASP A 68 5.55 4.71 -7.71
N ILE A 69 5.03 3.78 -8.50
CA ILE A 69 4.90 2.37 -8.08
C ILE A 69 5.64 1.43 -9.02
N PHE A 70 6.54 0.63 -8.46
CA PHE A 70 7.43 -0.28 -9.17
C PHE A 70 6.91 -1.71 -9.06
N LEU A 71 6.78 -2.40 -10.20
CA LEU A 71 6.22 -3.74 -10.27
C LEU A 71 6.83 -4.57 -11.40
N PRO A 72 6.95 -5.89 -11.24
CA PRO A 72 7.56 -6.76 -12.25
C PRO A 72 6.68 -6.92 -13.50
N GLU A 73 7.30 -7.26 -14.64
CA GLU A 73 6.67 -7.43 -15.96
C GLU A 73 5.59 -8.52 -16.03
N GLY A 74 5.52 -9.43 -15.03
CA GLY A 74 4.46 -10.42 -14.88
C GLY A 74 3.18 -9.91 -14.19
N THR A 75 3.12 -8.64 -13.80
CA THR A 75 1.95 -8.10 -13.08
C THR A 75 0.72 -8.06 -13.97
N THR A 76 -0.42 -8.55 -13.46
CA THR A 76 -1.64 -8.64 -14.27
C THR A 76 -2.16 -7.26 -14.68
N LYS A 77 -2.67 -7.16 -15.92
CA LYS A 77 -3.26 -5.91 -16.45
C LYS A 77 -4.37 -5.36 -15.56
N ARG A 78 -5.13 -6.21 -14.86
CA ARG A 78 -6.18 -5.80 -13.92
C ARG A 78 -5.61 -4.99 -12.75
N LYS A 79 -4.47 -5.43 -12.19
CA LYS A 79 -3.80 -4.74 -11.08
C LYS A 79 -3.20 -3.41 -11.52
N ILE A 80 -2.56 -3.40 -12.70
CA ILE A 80 -2.01 -2.17 -13.29
C ILE A 80 -3.14 -1.15 -13.48
N LYS A 81 -4.25 -1.54 -14.12
CA LYS A 81 -5.43 -0.67 -14.27
C LYS A 81 -5.98 -0.13 -12.95
N GLN A 82 -5.94 -0.91 -11.88
CA GLN A 82 -6.41 -0.46 -10.57
C GLN A 82 -5.49 0.61 -9.97
N LEU A 83 -4.17 0.47 -10.15
CA LEU A 83 -3.18 1.48 -9.74
C LEU A 83 -3.35 2.77 -10.57
N ASP A 84 -3.48 2.63 -11.89
CA ASP A 84 -3.72 3.74 -12.80
C ASP A 84 -5.02 4.49 -12.45
N ALA A 85 -6.08 3.76 -12.07
CA ALA A 85 -7.36 4.36 -11.67
C ALA A 85 -7.25 5.22 -10.40
N PHE A 86 -6.28 4.95 -9.54
CA PHE A 86 -5.94 5.80 -8.39
C PHE A 86 -4.89 6.87 -8.73
N GLY A 87 -4.47 6.99 -9.99
CA GLY A 87 -3.51 8.01 -10.44
C GLY A 87 -2.05 7.72 -10.06
N ALA A 88 -1.72 6.49 -9.67
CA ALA A 88 -0.32 6.11 -9.45
C ALA A 88 0.44 6.05 -10.77
N LYS A 89 1.70 6.51 -10.76
CA LYS A 89 2.62 6.38 -11.89
C LYS A 89 3.25 5.00 -11.84
N VAL A 90 2.79 4.10 -12.71
CA VAL A 90 3.24 2.71 -12.77
C VAL A 90 4.54 2.58 -13.57
N HIS A 91 5.55 1.97 -12.93
CA HIS A 91 6.83 1.59 -13.53
C HIS A 91 6.91 0.06 -13.60
N VAL A 92 6.77 -0.48 -14.81
CA VAL A 92 6.92 -1.92 -15.04
C VAL A 92 8.40 -2.23 -15.25
N ILE A 93 8.97 -3.06 -14.38
CA ILE A 93 10.38 -3.43 -14.36
C ILE A 93 10.53 -4.84 -14.94
N GLN A 94 11.47 -5.01 -15.86
CA GLN A 94 11.82 -6.33 -16.40
C GLN A 94 12.47 -7.16 -15.30
N GLY A 95 12.08 -8.44 -15.20
CA GLY A 95 12.51 -9.32 -14.12
C GLY A 95 11.48 -9.51 -13.01
N ASP A 96 11.97 -9.89 -11.83
CA ASP A 96 11.15 -10.38 -10.73
C ASP A 96 10.81 -9.29 -9.70
N ARG A 97 10.24 -9.71 -8.57
CA ARG A 97 9.90 -8.80 -7.47
C ARG A 97 11.14 -8.10 -6.90
N SER A 98 12.27 -8.80 -6.84
CA SER A 98 13.52 -8.26 -6.30
C SER A 98 14.03 -7.12 -7.18
N ALA A 99 14.03 -7.33 -8.50
CA ALA A 99 14.39 -6.28 -9.47
C ALA A 99 13.48 -5.04 -9.36
N ALA A 100 12.17 -5.22 -9.14
CA ALA A 100 11.25 -4.11 -8.92
C ALA A 100 11.53 -3.36 -7.59
N SER A 101 11.88 -4.08 -6.52
CA SER A 101 12.26 -3.48 -5.23
C SER A 101 13.58 -2.71 -5.34
N GLU A 102 14.58 -3.25 -6.03
CA GLU A 102 15.86 -2.56 -6.30
C GLU A 102 15.63 -1.27 -7.08
N ALA A 103 14.86 -1.32 -8.17
CA ALA A 103 14.52 -0.13 -8.96
C ALA A 103 13.79 0.94 -8.14
N ALA A 104 12.91 0.53 -7.22
CA ALA A 104 12.22 1.47 -6.32
C ALA A 104 13.17 2.14 -5.34
N ILE A 105 14.12 1.38 -4.77
CA ILE A 105 15.15 1.90 -3.86
C ILE A 105 16.06 2.88 -4.60
N ASP A 106 16.56 2.50 -5.78
CA ASP A 106 17.39 3.37 -6.61
C ASP A 106 16.66 4.67 -6.96
N HIS A 107 15.36 4.59 -7.26
CA HIS A 107 14.53 5.76 -7.55
C HIS A 107 14.38 6.68 -6.32
N VAL A 108 14.11 6.09 -5.15
CA VAL A 108 14.05 6.80 -3.86
C VAL A 108 15.35 7.54 -3.56
N GLU A 109 16.49 6.85 -3.71
CA GLU A 109 17.81 7.41 -3.40
C GLU A 109 18.20 8.52 -4.36
N SER A 110 17.99 8.31 -5.66
CA SER A 110 18.32 9.29 -6.70
C SER A 110 17.47 10.56 -6.64
N HIS A 111 16.18 10.44 -6.31
CA HIS A 111 15.25 11.57 -6.29
C HIS A 111 15.02 12.15 -4.89
N LYS A 112 15.54 11.49 -3.85
CA LYS A 112 15.36 11.86 -2.43
C LYS A 112 13.89 12.00 -2.05
N ILE A 113 13.06 11.06 -2.50
CA ILE A 113 11.62 11.03 -2.22
C ILE A 113 11.28 10.04 -1.11
N PHE A 114 10.07 10.11 -0.59
CA PHE A 114 9.65 9.26 0.53
C PHE A 114 9.42 7.81 0.09
N TYR A 115 10.09 6.85 0.75
CA TYR A 115 9.83 5.43 0.50
C TYR A 115 8.66 4.91 1.33
N ALA A 116 7.51 4.73 0.68
CA ALA A 116 6.28 4.21 1.29
C ALA A 116 6.26 2.68 1.36
N SER A 117 7.38 2.07 1.79
CA SER A 117 7.48 0.61 1.86
C SER A 117 6.57 0.02 2.95
N HIS A 118 5.65 -0.84 2.53
CA HIS A 118 4.80 -1.63 3.43
C HIS A 118 5.56 -2.73 4.20
N ILE A 119 6.84 -2.96 3.89
CA ILE A 119 7.72 -3.95 4.54
C ILE A 119 8.70 -3.25 5.47
N TYR A 120 9.34 -2.17 5.01
CA TYR A 120 10.42 -1.51 5.76
C TYR A 120 9.93 -0.37 6.65
N ASN A 121 8.80 0.27 6.34
CA ASN A 121 8.36 1.44 7.10
C ASN A 121 7.54 1.00 8.34
N PRO A 122 8.03 1.27 9.58
CA PRO A 122 7.39 0.80 10.81
C PRO A 122 5.97 1.34 11.02
N LEU A 123 5.65 2.49 10.42
CA LEU A 123 4.33 3.11 10.51
C LEU A 123 3.25 2.23 9.88
N PHE A 124 3.59 1.44 8.85
CA PHE A 124 2.64 0.51 8.24
C PHE A 124 2.18 -0.56 9.25
N PHE A 125 3.09 -1.03 10.11
CA PHE A 125 2.75 -1.98 11.18
C PHE A 125 2.00 -1.32 12.33
N HIS A 126 2.29 -0.07 12.66
CA HIS A 126 1.50 0.70 13.63
C HIS A 126 0.05 0.89 13.19
N GLY A 127 -0.19 1.05 11.90
CA GLY A 127 -1.54 1.00 11.35
C GLY A 127 -2.14 -0.40 11.37
N THR A 128 -1.38 -1.40 10.91
CA THR A 128 -1.87 -2.78 10.85
C THR A 128 -2.32 -3.29 12.21
N LYS A 129 -1.57 -3.08 13.30
CA LYS A 129 -1.91 -3.56 14.66
C LYS A 129 -3.25 -3.03 15.19
N THR A 130 -3.84 -2.00 14.57
CA THR A 130 -5.13 -1.45 15.01
C THR A 130 -6.26 -2.46 15.01
N TYR A 131 -6.17 -3.53 14.20
CA TYR A 131 -7.18 -4.59 14.24
C TYR A 131 -7.31 -5.21 15.64
N LEU A 132 -6.21 -5.30 16.41
CA LEU A 132 -6.21 -5.85 17.77
C LEU A 132 -7.03 -5.01 18.74
N TYR A 133 -7.09 -3.68 18.54
CA TYR A 133 -7.90 -2.79 19.37
C TYR A 133 -9.39 -2.86 19.03
N GLU A 134 -9.73 -3.51 17.91
CA GLU A 134 -11.11 -3.72 17.48
C GLU A 134 -11.62 -5.13 17.78
N LEU A 135 -10.81 -6.01 18.39
CA LEU A 135 -11.18 -7.36 18.81
C LEU A 135 -11.85 -7.36 20.19
#